data_AF-A0A951KLN8-F1
#
_entry.id   AF-A0A951KLN8-F1
#
_cell.length_a   1.000
_cell.length_b   1.000
_cell.length_c   1.000
_cell.angle_alpha   90.00
_cell.angle_beta   90.00
_cell.angle_gamma   90.00
#
_symmetry.space_group_name_H-M   'P 1'
#
loop_
_entity.id
_entity.type
_entity.pdbx_description
1 polymer ?
#
loop_
_entity_poly.entity_id
_entity_poly.type
_entity_poly.pdbx_seq_one_letter_code
_entity_poly.pdbx_strand_id
1 'polypeptide(L)'
;MIPPFTHRRSRFHLFIVLLVIAMVLGACGDEVAQTPTVPKRTPIPANAKATPVATRVPADAKDQTWTVLLYEDADDEILEEDMFNDLNEAELIGSSERVKIVAQMDRYDGGFDGDGDWTSTKRFLLEKDDDPDKLGSTELEDLGEVNMADADTLIDFVTWAVKEYPADKYALILSDHGAGWPGGWSDPDPPTQGRHDIPMAESFGDMLFLMEMSEAMDHIMAETGIGKFELIGFDACLMSQLEVYSAMAPYARYAVASEEVEPTLGWAYAAFLGDLTKNPAMGGAALANSIVDSYIDQDHQIVDDKMRAKYIERMYDYDGTMSAKEIIAEE
;
A
#
# COMPACT_ATOMS: atom_id res chain seq x y z
N MET A 1 45.54 3.08 -33.35
CA MET A 1 44.66 4.16 -33.83
C MET A 1 43.35 3.52 -34.25
N ILE A 2 42.37 3.56 -33.36
CA ILE A 2 41.01 3.03 -33.54
C ILE A 2 40.10 4.28 -33.47
N PRO A 3 39.12 4.46 -34.37
CA PRO A 3 38.32 5.69 -34.42
C PRO A 3 37.27 5.70 -33.29
N PRO A 4 36.76 6.89 -32.89
CA PRO A 4 35.83 7.00 -31.78
C PRO A 4 34.41 6.62 -32.22
N PHE A 5 33.73 5.83 -31.38
CA PHE A 5 32.29 5.59 -31.46
C PHE A 5 31.54 6.83 -30.96
N THR A 6 30.73 7.43 -31.83
CA THR A 6 29.74 8.44 -31.45
C THR A 6 28.43 7.73 -31.06
N HIS A 7 28.02 7.82 -29.80
CA HIS A 7 26.69 7.40 -29.36
C HIS A 7 25.63 8.32 -29.97
N ARG A 8 24.87 7.79 -30.92
CA ARG A 8 23.63 8.41 -31.42
C ARG A 8 22.50 7.72 -30.66
N ARG A 9 22.06 8.31 -29.53
CA ARG A 9 20.89 7.81 -28.77
C ARG A 9 19.66 7.81 -29.69
N SER A 10 19.02 6.65 -29.75
CA SER A 10 17.88 6.33 -30.60
C SER A 10 16.61 6.98 -30.06
N ARG A 11 15.96 7.81 -30.90
CA ARG A 11 14.67 8.47 -30.62
C ARG A 11 13.49 7.51 -30.75
N PHE A 12 13.63 6.27 -30.28
CA PHE A 12 12.62 5.21 -30.46
C PHE A 12 11.64 5.07 -29.28
N HIS A 13 12.00 5.49 -28.06
CA HIS A 13 11.12 5.35 -26.89
C HIS A 13 10.03 6.44 -26.79
N LEU A 14 10.22 7.60 -27.45
CA LEU A 14 9.22 8.67 -27.46
C LEU A 14 8.08 8.44 -28.48
N PHE A 15 8.23 7.48 -29.40
CA PHE A 15 7.22 7.19 -30.43
C PHE A 15 6.21 6.11 -30.02
N ILE A 16 6.50 5.32 -28.98
CA ILE A 16 5.59 4.27 -28.49
C ILE A 16 4.55 4.89 -27.53
N VAL A 17 4.95 5.83 -26.67
CA VAL A 17 4.06 6.52 -25.73
C VAL A 17 3.03 7.42 -26.45
N LEU A 18 3.39 8.02 -27.59
CA LEU A 18 2.47 8.84 -28.39
C LEU A 18 1.47 8.04 -29.23
N LEU A 19 1.69 6.74 -29.44
CA LEU A 19 0.82 5.91 -30.27
C LEU A 19 -0.33 5.27 -29.46
N VAL A 20 -0.13 5.07 -28.15
CA VAL A 20 -1.19 4.63 -27.22
C VAL A 20 -2.21 5.76 -26.98
N ILE A 21 -1.74 7.00 -26.84
CA ILE A 21 -2.62 8.18 -26.67
C ILE A 21 -3.45 8.48 -27.94
N ALA A 22 -2.94 8.15 -29.13
CA ALA A 22 -3.67 8.37 -30.38
C ALA A 22 -4.74 7.30 -30.69
N MET A 23 -4.67 6.10 -30.09
CA MET A 23 -5.70 5.07 -30.26
C MET A 23 -6.94 5.30 -29.37
N VAL A 24 -6.84 6.13 -28.32
CA VAL A 24 -7.97 6.49 -27.45
C VAL A 24 -8.87 7.58 -28.07
N LEU A 25 -8.42 8.28 -29.12
CA LEU A 25 -9.17 9.40 -29.73
C LEU A 25 -9.81 9.09 -31.10
N GLY A 26 -9.75 7.84 -31.57
CA GLY A 26 -10.20 7.44 -32.91
C GLY A 26 -11.56 6.71 -33.01
N ALA A 27 -12.15 6.31 -31.88
CA ALA A 27 -13.39 5.52 -31.87
C ALA A 27 -14.57 6.34 -31.33
N CYS A 28 -14.87 7.45 -31.99
CA CYS A 28 -16.18 8.12 -31.89
C CYS A 28 -16.75 8.21 -33.30
N GLY A 29 -17.27 7.08 -33.79
CA GLY A 29 -18.12 6.99 -34.96
C GLY A 29 -19.56 6.81 -34.52
N ASP A 30 -20.45 7.61 -35.09
CA ASP A 30 -21.87 7.76 -34.75
C ASP A 30 -22.65 6.44 -34.60
N GLU A 31 -22.95 6.04 -33.38
CA GLU A 31 -24.16 5.27 -33.06
C GLU A 31 -24.92 5.97 -31.93
N VAL A 32 -26.19 6.32 -32.20
CA VAL A 32 -27.12 6.83 -31.19
C VAL A 32 -27.50 5.66 -30.28
N ALA A 33 -26.65 5.35 -29.32
CA ALA A 33 -26.96 4.42 -28.25
C ALA A 33 -28.02 5.05 -27.33
N GLN A 34 -29.09 4.30 -27.06
CA GLN A 34 -30.09 4.69 -26.08
C GLN A 34 -29.40 4.92 -24.74
N THR A 35 -29.62 6.10 -24.14
CA THR A 35 -29.06 6.44 -22.83
C THR A 35 -29.45 5.35 -21.82
N PRO A 36 -28.49 4.65 -21.19
CA PRO A 36 -28.80 3.70 -20.15
C PRO A 36 -29.56 4.42 -19.03
N THR A 37 -30.72 3.90 -18.65
CA THR A 37 -31.43 4.41 -17.48
C THR A 37 -30.61 4.06 -16.24
N VAL A 38 -29.86 5.03 -15.73
CA VAL A 38 -29.21 4.93 -14.42
C VAL A 38 -30.31 4.63 -13.38
N PRO A 39 -30.28 3.48 -12.68
CA PRO A 39 -31.22 3.25 -11.59
C PRO A 39 -31.05 4.37 -10.58
N LYS A 40 -32.14 5.10 -10.28
CA LYS A 40 -32.13 6.11 -9.23
C LYS A 40 -31.71 5.44 -7.93
N ARG A 41 -30.52 5.76 -7.42
CA ARG A 41 -30.11 5.41 -6.06
C ARG A 41 -31.23 5.83 -5.11
N THR A 42 -31.77 4.86 -4.38
CA THR A 42 -32.60 5.14 -3.22
C THR A 42 -31.72 5.87 -2.22
N PRO A 43 -32.08 7.09 -1.77
CA PRO A 43 -31.30 7.78 -0.75
C PRO A 43 -31.23 6.89 0.49
N ILE A 44 -30.01 6.60 0.96
CA ILE A 44 -29.80 5.99 2.27
C ILE A 44 -30.48 6.91 3.30
N PRO A 45 -31.42 6.40 4.12
CA PRO A 45 -32.05 7.21 5.15
C PRO A 45 -30.97 7.81 6.05
N ALA A 46 -30.94 9.13 6.18
CA ALA A 46 -29.98 9.90 6.99
C ALA A 46 -30.14 9.68 8.52
N ASN A 47 -30.57 8.50 8.95
CA ASN A 47 -30.96 8.25 10.34
C ASN A 47 -30.68 6.83 10.85
N ALA A 48 -29.74 6.11 10.25
CA ALA A 48 -29.12 4.99 10.94
C ALA A 48 -28.12 5.54 11.96
N LYS A 49 -28.62 5.96 13.13
CA LYS A 49 -27.77 6.12 14.32
C LYS A 49 -27.33 4.72 14.75
N ALA A 50 -26.31 4.18 14.11
CA ALA A 50 -25.48 3.16 14.75
C ALA A 50 -25.05 3.77 16.08
N THR A 51 -25.51 3.19 17.19
CA THR A 51 -25.00 3.60 18.50
C THR A 51 -23.59 3.05 18.52
N PRO A 52 -22.54 3.90 18.55
CA PRO A 52 -21.18 3.40 18.64
C PRO A 52 -21.12 2.57 19.91
N VAL A 53 -20.86 1.28 19.78
CA VAL A 53 -20.38 0.50 20.92
C VAL A 53 -19.07 1.16 21.28
N ALA A 54 -18.95 1.60 22.53
CA ALA A 54 -17.75 2.25 22.99
C ALA A 54 -16.56 1.35 22.67
N THR A 55 -15.70 1.82 21.77
CA THR A 55 -14.26 1.55 21.83
C THR A 55 -13.89 1.68 23.31
N ARG A 56 -13.08 0.74 23.82
CA ARG A 56 -12.61 0.69 25.22
C ARG A 56 -12.45 2.12 25.76
N VAL A 57 -12.94 2.37 26.98
CA VAL A 57 -12.84 3.69 27.65
C VAL A 57 -11.50 4.30 27.27
N PRO A 58 -11.45 5.45 26.58
CA PRO A 58 -10.22 5.95 26.00
C PRO A 58 -9.16 5.95 27.09
N ALA A 59 -8.10 5.17 26.90
CA ALA A 59 -6.94 5.28 27.75
C ALA A 59 -6.53 6.77 27.79
N ASP A 60 -6.03 7.25 28.93
CA ASP A 60 -5.36 8.56 28.97
C ASP A 60 -4.39 8.61 27.78
N ALA A 61 -4.23 9.74 27.10
CA ALA A 61 -3.38 9.82 25.90
C ALA A 61 -1.97 9.20 26.10
N LYS A 62 -1.47 9.28 27.33
CA LYS A 62 -0.19 8.68 27.77
C LYS A 62 -0.17 7.15 27.84
N ASP A 63 -1.30 6.47 27.76
CA ASP A 63 -1.48 5.02 27.90
C ASP A 63 -2.08 4.38 26.63
N GLN A 64 -2.31 5.18 25.58
CA GLN A 64 -2.86 4.69 24.30
C GLN A 64 -1.96 3.66 23.63
N THR A 65 -2.59 2.64 23.06
CA THR A 65 -1.94 1.57 22.31
C THR A 65 -2.30 1.66 20.83
N TRP A 66 -1.39 1.18 19.98
CA TRP A 66 -1.55 1.13 18.53
C TRP A 66 -1.38 -0.29 18.01
N THR A 67 -2.15 -0.62 16.98
CA THR A 67 -1.87 -1.71 16.06
C THR A 67 -1.77 -1.10 14.66
N VAL A 68 -0.61 -1.24 14.03
CA VAL A 68 -0.35 -0.88 12.64
C VAL A 68 -0.44 -2.17 11.83
N LEU A 69 -1.29 -2.16 10.80
CA LEU A 69 -1.53 -3.26 9.89
C LEU A 69 -0.94 -2.90 8.54
N LEU A 70 0.01 -3.70 8.07
CA LEU A 70 0.61 -3.58 6.74
C LEU A 70 0.01 -4.68 5.86
N TYR A 71 -0.64 -4.30 4.78
CA TYR A 71 -1.21 -5.20 3.78
C TYR A 71 -0.42 -5.00 2.49
N GLU A 72 0.52 -5.91 2.24
CA GLU A 72 1.57 -5.78 1.24
C GLU A 72 1.34 -6.84 0.17
N ASP A 73 0.67 -6.45 -0.91
CA ASP A 73 0.47 -7.29 -2.09
C ASP A 73 1.72 -7.21 -2.99
N ALA A 74 2.74 -8.01 -2.67
CA ALA A 74 4.01 -8.04 -3.39
C ALA A 74 4.08 -9.20 -4.40
N ASP A 75 2.95 -9.82 -4.76
CA ASP A 75 2.82 -10.74 -5.90
C ASP A 75 2.85 -9.94 -7.22
N ASP A 76 3.86 -9.08 -7.36
CA ASP A 76 4.10 -8.21 -8.51
C ASP A 76 5.56 -8.31 -9.00
N GLU A 77 5.74 -8.45 -10.32
CA GLU A 77 7.07 -8.67 -10.94
C GLU A 77 8.04 -7.47 -10.79
N ILE A 78 7.52 -6.28 -10.49
CA ILE A 78 8.29 -5.03 -10.38
C ILE A 78 8.48 -4.61 -8.92
N LEU A 79 7.45 -4.76 -8.09
CA LEU A 79 7.42 -4.22 -6.72
C LEU A 79 7.87 -5.22 -5.65
N GLU A 80 8.03 -6.52 -5.96
CA GLU A 80 8.37 -7.54 -4.96
C GLU A 80 9.59 -7.16 -4.10
N GLU A 81 10.71 -6.78 -4.74
CA GLU A 81 11.94 -6.42 -4.01
C GLU A 81 11.78 -5.13 -3.19
N ASP A 82 11.03 -4.16 -3.72
CA ASP A 82 10.83 -2.87 -3.07
C ASP A 82 9.95 -3.03 -1.81
N MET A 83 8.84 -3.75 -1.91
CA MET A 83 7.94 -4.02 -0.78
C MET A 83 8.59 -4.95 0.26
N PHE A 84 9.41 -5.90 -0.18
CA PHE A 84 10.23 -6.68 0.75
C PHE A 84 11.20 -5.80 1.54
N ASN A 85 11.80 -4.80 0.88
CA ASN A 85 12.67 -3.82 1.56
C ASN A 85 11.88 -2.94 2.54
N ASP A 86 10.67 -2.51 2.19
CA ASP A 86 9.78 -1.76 3.09
C ASP A 86 9.47 -2.52 4.37
N LEU A 87 9.22 -3.83 4.25
CA LEU A 87 9.00 -4.69 5.40
C LEU A 87 10.24 -4.78 6.29
N ASN A 88 11.44 -4.87 5.70
CA ASN A 88 12.71 -4.79 6.44
C ASN A 88 12.91 -3.40 7.08
N GLU A 89 12.52 -2.31 6.42
CA GLU A 89 12.55 -0.97 7.02
C GLU A 89 11.64 -0.87 8.26
N ALA A 90 10.46 -1.49 8.20
CA ALA A 90 9.57 -1.58 9.34
C ALA A 90 10.17 -2.41 10.49
N GLU A 91 10.92 -3.48 10.19
CA GLU A 91 11.66 -4.28 11.17
C GLU A 91 12.80 -3.51 11.88
N LEU A 92 13.42 -2.51 11.24
CA LEU A 92 14.42 -1.65 11.91
C LEU A 92 13.87 -0.99 13.19
N ILE A 93 12.55 -0.81 13.23
CA ILE A 93 11.83 -0.28 14.38
C ILE A 93 11.18 -1.40 15.19
N GLY A 94 10.39 -2.25 14.53
CA GLY A 94 9.67 -3.36 15.12
C GLY A 94 8.58 -2.97 16.13
N SER A 95 7.87 -3.98 16.61
CA SER A 95 6.84 -3.84 17.64
C SER A 95 7.43 -3.48 19.02
N SER A 96 6.64 -2.77 19.81
CA SER A 96 6.92 -2.41 21.20
C SER A 96 5.81 -2.88 22.15
N GLU A 97 5.86 -2.47 23.43
CA GLU A 97 4.79 -2.73 24.39
C GLU A 97 3.49 -2.00 24.03
N ARG A 98 3.57 -0.84 23.36
CA ARG A 98 2.41 0.02 23.07
C ARG A 98 2.07 0.16 21.60
N VAL A 99 2.93 -0.35 20.71
CA VAL A 99 2.72 -0.33 19.27
C VAL A 99 2.97 -1.74 18.78
N LYS A 100 1.96 -2.40 18.22
CA LYS A 100 2.11 -3.65 17.49
C LYS A 100 2.12 -3.33 15.99
N ILE A 101 3.06 -3.91 15.27
CA ILE A 101 3.17 -3.79 13.82
C ILE A 101 3.03 -5.20 13.29
N VAL A 102 2.01 -5.42 12.47
CA VAL A 102 1.63 -6.73 11.96
C VAL A 102 1.48 -6.60 10.46
N ALA A 103 2.10 -7.50 9.72
CA ALA A 103 2.09 -7.50 8.27
C ALA A 103 1.43 -8.78 7.73
N GLN A 104 0.77 -8.65 6.58
CA GLN A 104 0.49 -9.76 5.69
C GLN A 104 1.12 -9.40 4.34
N MET A 105 2.08 -10.21 3.90
CA MET A 105 2.81 -10.02 2.66
C MET A 105 2.65 -11.23 1.78
N ASP A 106 2.32 -10.99 0.52
CA ASP A 106 2.32 -11.98 -0.55
C ASP A 106 3.49 -11.73 -1.50
N ARG A 107 4.14 -12.76 -2.05
CA ARG A 107 5.38 -12.57 -2.82
C ARG A 107 5.33 -13.23 -4.19
N TYR A 108 5.87 -12.52 -5.16
CA TYR A 108 5.92 -12.99 -6.53
C TYR A 108 6.89 -14.15 -6.78
N ASP A 109 6.52 -15.06 -7.70
CA ASP A 109 7.45 -16.05 -8.27
C ASP A 109 8.36 -15.40 -9.32
N GLY A 110 9.42 -14.71 -8.85
CA GLY A 110 10.58 -14.35 -9.67
C GLY A 110 10.87 -12.85 -9.84
N GLY A 111 10.29 -11.97 -9.03
CA GLY A 111 10.63 -10.54 -8.98
C GLY A 111 11.88 -10.32 -8.13
N PHE A 112 12.09 -11.16 -7.11
CA PHE A 112 13.17 -11.08 -6.15
C PHE A 112 13.55 -12.45 -5.56
N ASP A 113 14.73 -12.98 -5.86
CA ASP A 113 15.18 -14.29 -5.33
C ASP A 113 15.69 -14.23 -3.86
N GLY A 114 15.41 -13.14 -3.13
CA GLY A 114 15.97 -12.89 -1.81
C GLY A 114 15.27 -13.61 -0.67
N ASP A 115 16.01 -13.72 0.45
CA ASP A 115 15.55 -14.26 1.73
C ASP A 115 14.70 -15.55 1.67
N GLY A 116 15.20 -16.51 0.90
CA GLY A 116 14.60 -17.83 0.79
C GLY A 116 13.60 -18.00 -0.35
N ASP A 117 13.29 -16.93 -1.09
CA ASP A 117 12.54 -17.00 -2.36
C ASP A 117 11.23 -17.78 -2.21
N TRP A 118 10.44 -17.37 -1.21
CA TRP A 118 9.11 -17.94 -0.97
C TRP A 118 8.08 -17.12 -1.73
N THR A 119 7.05 -17.80 -2.22
CA THR A 119 5.96 -17.18 -3.00
C THR A 119 4.66 -17.06 -2.22
N SER A 120 4.49 -17.81 -1.13
CA SER A 120 3.22 -17.85 -0.42
C SER A 120 2.90 -16.63 0.43
N THR A 121 1.63 -16.30 0.59
CA THR A 121 1.22 -15.25 1.52
C THR A 121 1.48 -15.61 2.98
N LYS A 122 2.14 -14.70 3.72
CA LYS A 122 2.53 -14.90 5.12
C LYS A 122 2.17 -13.74 6.01
N ARG A 123 1.95 -14.07 7.29
CA ARG A 123 1.71 -13.09 8.36
C ARG A 123 2.89 -12.99 9.30
N PHE A 124 3.25 -11.76 9.67
CA PHE A 124 4.37 -11.48 10.55
C PHE A 124 3.96 -10.58 11.72
N LEU A 125 4.49 -10.88 12.92
CA LEU A 125 4.60 -9.88 13.97
C LEU A 125 5.97 -9.25 13.83
N LEU A 126 6.04 -7.97 13.46
CA LEU A 126 7.34 -7.35 13.24
C LEU A 126 8.07 -7.16 14.56
N GLU A 127 9.26 -7.73 14.64
CA GLU A 127 10.19 -7.60 15.76
C GLU A 127 11.38 -6.77 15.33
N LYS A 128 11.99 -6.08 16.29
CA LYS A 128 13.12 -5.22 15.98
C LYS A 128 14.31 -6.07 15.54
N ASP A 129 14.76 -5.87 14.31
CA ASP A 129 16.00 -6.39 13.77
C ASP A 129 16.82 -5.27 13.11
N ASP A 130 18.13 -5.47 12.95
CA ASP A 130 19.02 -4.47 12.32
C ASP A 130 19.67 -5.01 11.02
N ASP A 131 19.24 -6.19 10.49
CA ASP A 131 19.68 -6.72 9.20
C ASP A 131 18.72 -6.26 8.08
N PRO A 132 19.12 -5.31 7.22
CA PRO A 132 18.23 -4.75 6.20
C PRO A 132 18.10 -5.66 4.96
N ASP A 133 18.66 -6.87 5.00
CA ASP A 133 18.72 -7.81 3.88
C ASP A 133 17.86 -9.07 4.10
N LYS A 134 17.25 -9.24 5.29
CA LYS A 134 16.55 -10.47 5.70
C LYS A 134 15.50 -10.19 6.76
N LEU A 135 14.35 -10.83 6.61
CA LEU A 135 13.30 -10.75 7.62
C LEU A 135 13.72 -11.52 8.89
N GLY A 136 13.88 -10.77 9.97
CA GLY A 136 14.17 -11.29 11.30
C GLY A 136 12.92 -11.60 12.13
N SER A 137 11.74 -11.19 11.68
CA SER A 137 10.49 -11.25 12.44
C SER A 137 9.89 -12.64 12.57
N THR A 138 9.02 -12.77 13.58
CA THR A 138 8.27 -13.98 13.80
C THR A 138 7.21 -14.17 12.71
N GLU A 139 7.39 -15.18 11.86
CA GLU A 139 6.33 -15.75 11.01
C GLU A 139 5.24 -16.36 11.91
N LEU A 140 4.03 -15.81 11.84
CA LEU A 140 2.88 -16.22 12.64
C LEU A 140 2.08 -17.31 11.95
N GLU A 141 1.92 -17.18 10.63
CA GLU A 141 1.11 -18.05 9.80
C GLU A 141 1.57 -17.97 8.34
N ASP A 142 1.65 -19.11 7.68
CA ASP A 142 1.81 -19.24 6.22
C ASP A 142 0.44 -19.69 5.67
N LEU A 143 -0.19 -18.81 4.90
CA LEU A 143 -1.54 -19.01 4.37
C LEU A 143 -1.53 -19.83 3.08
N GLY A 144 -0.35 -20.11 2.51
CA GLY A 144 -0.22 -20.46 1.10
C GLY A 144 -0.56 -19.26 0.22
N GLU A 145 -0.71 -19.49 -1.08
CA GLU A 145 -1.18 -18.46 -2.02
C GLU A 145 -2.63 -18.06 -1.73
N VAL A 146 -2.88 -16.77 -1.49
CA VAL A 146 -4.22 -16.20 -1.37
C VAL A 146 -4.31 -14.92 -2.19
N ASN A 147 -5.42 -14.73 -2.88
CA ASN A 147 -5.61 -13.55 -3.72
C ASN A 147 -5.77 -12.29 -2.85
N MET A 148 -4.75 -11.45 -2.83
CA MET A 148 -4.67 -10.17 -2.13
C MET A 148 -5.56 -9.08 -2.76
N ALA A 149 -5.96 -9.25 -4.02
CA ALA A 149 -6.98 -8.44 -4.69
C ALA A 149 -8.42 -8.79 -4.23
N ASP A 150 -8.63 -9.94 -3.56
CA ASP A 150 -9.94 -10.29 -3.00
C ASP A 150 -10.22 -9.53 -1.69
N ALA A 151 -11.35 -8.82 -1.67
CA ALA A 151 -11.85 -8.15 -0.47
C ALA A 151 -12.01 -9.09 0.75
N ASP A 152 -12.30 -10.38 0.54
CA ASP A 152 -12.38 -11.35 1.64
C ASP A 152 -11.01 -11.60 2.30
N THR A 153 -9.90 -11.51 1.56
CA THR A 153 -8.53 -11.61 2.09
C THR A 153 -8.21 -10.41 2.98
N LEU A 154 -8.56 -9.19 2.55
CA LEU A 154 -8.43 -7.98 3.36
C LEU A 154 -9.29 -8.04 4.63
N ILE A 155 -10.54 -8.51 4.51
CA ILE A 155 -11.43 -8.70 5.67
C ILE A 155 -10.80 -9.67 6.67
N ASP A 156 -10.29 -10.81 6.21
CA ASP A 156 -9.71 -11.84 7.07
C ASP A 156 -8.48 -11.29 7.82
N PHE A 157 -7.52 -10.70 7.10
CA PHE A 157 -6.31 -10.13 7.69
C PHE A 157 -6.62 -9.11 8.78
N VAL A 158 -7.41 -8.08 8.44
CA VAL A 158 -7.68 -6.98 9.36
C VAL A 158 -8.48 -7.47 10.55
N THR A 159 -9.45 -8.35 10.32
CA THR A 159 -10.28 -8.89 11.40
C THR A 159 -9.47 -9.77 12.35
N TRP A 160 -8.59 -10.62 11.82
CA TRP A 160 -7.66 -11.44 12.60
C TRP A 160 -6.72 -10.55 13.43
N ALA A 161 -6.06 -9.58 12.79
CA ALA A 161 -5.07 -8.71 13.45
C ALA A 161 -5.70 -7.89 14.58
N VAL A 162 -6.91 -7.35 14.39
CA VAL A 162 -7.62 -6.61 15.44
C VAL A 162 -8.02 -7.52 16.62
N LYS A 163 -8.37 -8.78 16.36
CA LYS A 163 -8.73 -9.75 17.41
C LYS A 163 -7.50 -10.19 18.21
N GLU A 164 -6.37 -10.44 17.55
CA GLU A 164 -5.14 -10.92 18.17
C GLU A 164 -4.36 -9.79 18.87
N TYR A 165 -4.32 -8.60 18.26
CA TYR A 165 -3.59 -7.43 18.75
C TYR A 165 -4.55 -6.25 19.00
N PRO A 166 -5.41 -6.33 20.04
CA PRO A 166 -6.41 -5.30 20.29
C PRO A 166 -5.77 -4.04 20.90
N ALA A 167 -5.88 -2.92 20.19
CA ALA A 167 -5.36 -1.60 20.55
C ALA A 167 -6.45 -0.52 20.67
N ASP A 168 -6.07 0.67 21.14
CA ASP A 168 -6.94 1.85 21.17
C ASP A 168 -7.04 2.54 19.81
N LYS A 169 -5.98 2.43 18.99
CA LYS A 169 -5.85 3.04 17.66
C LYS A 169 -5.35 2.01 16.66
N TYR A 170 -5.88 2.10 15.44
CA TYR A 170 -5.50 1.24 14.33
C TYR A 170 -5.08 2.10 13.14
N ALA A 171 -3.95 1.78 12.55
CA ALA A 171 -3.53 2.30 11.25
C ALA A 171 -3.51 1.12 10.27
N LEU A 172 -4.18 1.23 9.14
CA LEU A 172 -4.13 0.27 8.05
C LEU A 172 -3.38 0.91 6.89
N ILE A 173 -2.33 0.28 6.40
CA ILE A 173 -1.55 0.73 5.25
C ILE A 173 -1.64 -0.38 4.21
N LEU A 174 -2.04 -0.02 2.99
CA LEU A 174 -2.09 -0.93 1.85
C LEU A 174 -1.06 -0.47 0.84
N SER A 175 -0.25 -1.41 0.36
CA SER A 175 0.89 -1.17 -0.53
C SER A 175 0.81 -2.10 -1.73
N ASP A 176 0.90 -1.53 -2.93
CA ASP A 176 1.05 -2.13 -4.28
C ASP A 176 0.75 -1.00 -5.31
N HIS A 177 0.56 -1.33 -6.57
CA HIS A 177 -0.04 -0.51 -7.60
C HIS A 177 -1.42 0.05 -7.22
N GLY A 178 -1.64 1.30 -7.62
CA GLY A 178 -2.90 2.01 -7.47
C GLY A 178 -3.36 2.64 -8.78
N ALA A 179 -4.68 2.68 -8.98
CA ALA A 179 -5.34 3.33 -10.11
C ALA A 179 -6.28 4.46 -9.68
N GLY A 180 -6.38 4.75 -8.39
CA GLY A 180 -7.30 5.74 -7.81
C GLY A 180 -8.73 5.22 -7.68
N TRP A 181 -9.71 5.93 -8.24
CA TRP A 181 -11.13 5.56 -8.13
C TRP A 181 -11.51 4.16 -8.65
N PRO A 182 -10.82 3.55 -9.65
CA PRO A 182 -11.06 2.16 -10.01
C PRO A 182 -10.70 1.21 -8.87
N GLY A 183 -9.54 1.38 -8.23
CA GLY A 183 -8.97 0.43 -7.27
C GLY A 183 -7.45 0.34 -7.39
N GLY A 184 -6.89 -0.81 -7.04
CA GLY A 184 -5.46 -1.16 -7.09
C GLY A 184 -5.27 -2.59 -6.57
N TRP A 185 -4.07 -2.96 -6.09
CA TRP A 185 -3.77 -4.25 -5.45
C TRP A 185 -4.17 -5.41 -6.36
N SER A 186 -3.43 -5.58 -7.44
CA SER A 186 -3.72 -6.64 -8.42
C SER A 186 -2.81 -7.83 -8.15
N ASP A 187 -3.44 -8.99 -8.00
CA ASP A 187 -2.75 -10.22 -7.66
C ASP A 187 -2.99 -11.26 -8.78
N PRO A 188 -1.91 -11.75 -9.43
CA PRO A 188 -2.00 -12.76 -10.47
C PRO A 188 -2.08 -14.22 -9.97
N ASP A 189 -1.66 -14.56 -8.74
CA ASP A 189 -1.67 -15.91 -8.17
C ASP A 189 -2.21 -15.99 -6.72
N PRO A 190 -3.30 -16.75 -6.47
CA PRO A 190 -3.92 -17.72 -7.35
C PRO A 190 -4.78 -17.04 -8.42
N PRO A 191 -4.85 -17.59 -9.65
CA PRO A 191 -5.62 -17.02 -10.77
C PRO A 191 -7.13 -17.21 -10.54
N THR A 192 -7.62 -16.46 -9.58
CA THR A 192 -9.00 -16.42 -9.13
C THR A 192 -9.61 -15.10 -9.60
N GLN A 193 -10.90 -14.93 -9.34
CA GLN A 193 -11.52 -13.62 -9.49
C GLN A 193 -12.05 -13.24 -8.12
N GLY A 194 -11.71 -12.04 -7.68
CA GLY A 194 -12.31 -11.39 -6.53
C GLY A 194 -13.82 -11.24 -6.66
N ARG A 195 -14.43 -10.56 -5.70
CA ARG A 195 -15.90 -10.46 -5.55
C ARG A 195 -16.58 -9.52 -6.54
N HIS A 196 -16.15 -9.50 -7.79
CA HIS A 196 -16.67 -8.61 -8.82
C HIS A 196 -17.40 -9.33 -9.96
N ASP A 197 -18.57 -8.79 -10.29
CA ASP A 197 -19.26 -9.03 -11.57
C ASP A 197 -19.54 -7.64 -12.18
N ILE A 198 -18.46 -6.92 -12.49
CA ILE A 198 -18.53 -5.56 -13.02
C ILE A 198 -17.81 -5.48 -14.38
N PRO A 199 -18.34 -4.71 -15.35
CA PRO A 199 -17.71 -4.54 -16.67
C PRO A 199 -16.27 -4.01 -16.62
N MET A 200 -15.87 -3.38 -15.51
CA MET A 200 -14.51 -2.87 -15.33
C MET A 200 -13.49 -3.99 -15.18
N ALA A 201 -13.83 -5.08 -14.49
CA ALA A 201 -12.96 -6.24 -14.34
C ALA A 201 -12.64 -6.91 -15.69
N GLU A 202 -13.54 -6.83 -16.67
CA GLU A 202 -13.26 -7.30 -18.04
C GLU A 202 -12.12 -6.51 -18.72
N SER A 203 -11.89 -5.27 -18.31
CA SER A 203 -10.87 -4.38 -18.90
C SER A 203 -9.58 -4.29 -18.09
N PHE A 204 -9.67 -4.39 -16.77
CA PHE A 204 -8.55 -4.20 -15.86
C PHE A 204 -8.00 -5.50 -15.25
N GLY A 205 -8.73 -6.61 -15.35
CA GLY A 205 -8.39 -7.83 -14.63
C GLY A 205 -8.92 -7.81 -13.20
N ASP A 206 -8.37 -8.69 -12.37
CA ASP A 206 -8.65 -8.72 -10.94
C ASP A 206 -7.86 -7.61 -10.24
N MET A 207 -8.54 -6.87 -9.37
CA MET A 207 -8.02 -5.77 -8.56
C MET A 207 -8.93 -5.65 -7.36
N LEU A 208 -8.41 -5.16 -6.23
CA LEU A 208 -9.27 -4.71 -5.14
C LEU A 208 -9.96 -3.40 -5.55
N PHE A 209 -11.19 -3.51 -6.08
CA PHE A 209 -11.93 -2.36 -6.55
C PHE A 209 -12.40 -1.48 -5.39
N LEU A 210 -12.49 -0.15 -5.60
CA LEU A 210 -12.87 0.79 -4.54
C LEU A 210 -14.23 0.48 -3.89
N MET A 211 -15.17 -0.06 -4.67
CA MET A 211 -16.48 -0.48 -4.16
C MET A 211 -16.37 -1.68 -3.24
N GLU A 212 -15.55 -2.66 -3.60
CA GLU A 212 -15.29 -3.86 -2.78
C GLU A 212 -14.53 -3.50 -1.52
N MET A 213 -13.55 -2.59 -1.61
CA MET A 213 -12.86 -2.04 -0.44
C MET A 213 -13.85 -1.35 0.52
N SER A 214 -14.80 -0.56 0.00
CA SER A 214 -15.84 0.04 0.84
C SER A 214 -16.73 -1.01 1.52
N GLU A 215 -17.05 -2.12 0.84
CA GLU A 215 -17.80 -3.25 1.41
C GLU A 215 -16.96 -3.99 2.46
N ALA A 216 -15.68 -4.25 2.18
CA ALA A 216 -14.73 -4.84 3.11
C ALA A 216 -14.65 -4.03 4.40
N MET A 217 -14.55 -2.71 4.31
CA MET A 217 -14.54 -1.85 5.49
C MET A 217 -15.85 -1.93 6.29
N ASP A 218 -17.01 -1.99 5.65
CA ASP A 218 -18.28 -2.21 6.35
C ASP A 218 -18.27 -3.54 7.14
N HIS A 219 -17.78 -4.61 6.51
CA HIS A 219 -17.65 -5.93 7.13
C HIS A 219 -16.67 -5.92 8.31
N ILE A 220 -15.46 -5.38 8.11
CA ILE A 220 -14.42 -5.24 9.14
C ILE A 220 -14.96 -4.50 10.36
N MET A 221 -15.64 -3.36 10.15
CA MET A 221 -16.17 -2.55 11.26
C MET A 221 -17.27 -3.30 12.02
N ALA A 222 -18.12 -4.05 11.31
CA ALA A 222 -19.17 -4.85 11.92
C ALA A 222 -18.61 -6.03 12.74
N GLU A 223 -17.57 -6.71 12.26
CA GLU A 223 -17.00 -7.88 12.91
C GLU A 223 -16.07 -7.55 14.08
N THR A 224 -15.25 -6.52 13.92
CA THR A 224 -14.26 -6.13 14.93
C THR A 224 -14.84 -5.19 15.98
N GLY A 225 -15.89 -4.44 15.63
CA GLY A 225 -16.46 -3.39 16.47
C GLY A 225 -15.56 -2.17 16.62
N ILE A 226 -14.48 -2.05 15.83
CA ILE A 226 -13.70 -0.81 15.80
C ILE A 226 -14.58 0.29 15.18
N GLY A 227 -14.56 1.48 15.78
CA GLY A 227 -15.42 2.56 15.32
C GLY A 227 -14.92 3.19 14.02
N LYS A 228 -13.61 3.45 13.96
CA LYS A 228 -12.86 3.94 12.81
C LYS A 228 -11.39 3.58 12.97
N PHE A 229 -10.69 3.40 11.87
CA PHE A 229 -9.24 3.53 11.85
C PHE A 229 -8.83 4.95 12.24
N GLU A 230 -7.73 5.06 12.97
CA GLU A 230 -7.11 6.35 13.22
C GLU A 230 -6.48 6.89 11.94
N LEU A 231 -5.95 6.01 11.07
CA LEU A 231 -5.39 6.32 9.77
C LEU A 231 -5.63 5.16 8.78
N ILE A 232 -5.98 5.47 7.53
CA ILE A 232 -5.82 4.55 6.39
C ILE A 232 -4.79 5.16 5.45
N GLY A 233 -3.71 4.44 5.16
CA GLY A 233 -2.66 4.83 4.24
C GLY A 233 -2.77 4.02 2.94
N PHE A 234 -2.52 4.70 1.83
CA PHE A 234 -2.38 4.09 0.52
C PHE A 234 -0.98 4.43 0.01
N ASP A 235 -0.05 3.50 0.20
CA ASP A 235 1.29 3.56 -0.38
C ASP A 235 1.18 2.98 -1.79
N ALA A 236 0.51 3.75 -2.64
CA ALA A 236 -0.02 3.34 -3.93
C ALA A 236 -0.35 4.56 -4.79
N CYS A 237 -0.03 4.44 -6.07
CA CYS A 237 -0.19 5.49 -7.05
C CYS A 237 -1.65 6.00 -7.17
N LEU A 238 -1.82 7.31 -7.40
CA LEU A 238 -3.09 7.94 -7.80
C LEU A 238 -4.24 7.85 -6.77
N MET A 239 -3.99 7.42 -5.53
CA MET A 239 -5.03 7.18 -4.53
C MET A 239 -5.58 8.45 -3.86
N SER A 240 -4.95 9.62 -4.02
CA SER A 240 -5.42 10.92 -3.52
C SER A 240 -6.53 11.54 -4.39
N GLN A 241 -7.57 10.75 -4.68
CA GLN A 241 -8.74 11.19 -5.41
C GLN A 241 -9.94 11.41 -4.48
N LEU A 242 -10.83 12.33 -4.87
CA LEU A 242 -12.01 12.66 -4.06
C LEU A 242 -12.91 11.44 -3.84
N GLU A 243 -13.02 10.57 -4.83
CA GLU A 243 -13.77 9.32 -4.83
C GLU A 243 -13.25 8.37 -3.75
N VAL A 244 -11.92 8.16 -3.71
CA VAL A 244 -11.24 7.32 -2.71
C VAL A 244 -11.48 7.88 -1.31
N TYR A 245 -11.22 9.18 -1.10
CA TYR A 245 -11.47 9.80 0.20
C TYR A 245 -12.95 9.76 0.61
N SER A 246 -13.87 9.90 -0.34
CA SER A 246 -15.31 9.83 -0.06
C SER A 246 -15.73 8.42 0.35
N ALA A 247 -15.16 7.39 -0.27
CA ALA A 247 -15.40 5.99 0.09
C ALA A 247 -14.84 5.65 1.47
N MET A 248 -13.66 6.19 1.82
CA MET A 248 -12.97 5.88 3.09
C MET A 248 -13.38 6.76 4.28
N ALA A 249 -13.96 7.94 4.03
CA ALA A 249 -14.37 8.88 5.08
C ALA A 249 -15.25 8.29 6.20
N PRO A 250 -16.15 7.31 5.96
CA PRO A 250 -16.89 6.65 7.03
C PRO A 250 -15.99 5.85 7.98
N TYR A 251 -14.87 5.32 7.50
CA TYR A 251 -14.06 4.30 8.17
C TYR A 251 -12.76 4.82 8.78
N ALA A 252 -12.26 5.96 8.32
CA ALA A 252 -11.01 6.56 8.81
C ALA A 252 -11.20 7.95 9.42
N ARG A 253 -10.26 8.35 10.30
CA ARG A 253 -10.14 9.73 10.78
C ARG A 253 -9.21 10.58 9.90
N TYR A 254 -8.14 9.96 9.41
CA TYR A 254 -7.16 10.55 8.51
C TYR A 254 -6.87 9.55 7.38
N ALA A 255 -6.49 10.07 6.22
CA ALA A 255 -5.98 9.28 5.13
C ALA A 255 -4.70 9.93 4.58
N VAL A 256 -3.77 9.11 4.12
CA VAL A 256 -2.54 9.53 3.40
C VAL A 256 -2.50 8.77 2.08
N ALA A 257 -2.24 9.47 0.99
CA ALA A 257 -2.22 8.94 -0.37
C ALA A 257 -1.52 9.94 -1.31
N SER A 258 -1.04 9.47 -2.47
CA SER A 258 -0.46 10.33 -3.51
C SER A 258 -1.46 10.70 -4.62
N GLU A 259 -1.37 11.94 -5.13
CA GLU A 259 -2.16 12.41 -6.30
C GLU A 259 -1.61 11.84 -7.61
N GLU A 260 -0.32 11.49 -7.62
CA GLU A 260 0.44 11.07 -8.79
C GLU A 260 1.02 9.66 -8.55
N VAL A 261 1.82 9.17 -9.47
CA VAL A 261 2.70 8.03 -9.22
C VAL A 261 3.66 8.31 -8.05
N GLU A 262 4.01 7.26 -7.31
CA GLU A 262 5.04 7.27 -6.26
C GLU A 262 6.29 6.53 -6.79
N PRO A 263 7.50 6.86 -6.34
CA PRO A 263 8.66 6.00 -6.55
C PRO A 263 8.39 4.60 -6.03
N THR A 264 8.96 3.58 -6.66
CA THR A 264 8.76 2.19 -6.21
C THR A 264 9.30 1.94 -4.81
N LEU A 265 10.20 2.81 -4.33
CA LEU A 265 10.65 2.90 -2.95
C LEU A 265 9.50 3.02 -1.92
N GLY A 266 8.37 3.60 -2.29
CA GLY A 266 7.24 3.77 -1.37
C GLY A 266 7.50 4.78 -0.25
N TRP A 267 6.99 4.47 0.95
CA TRP A 267 7.07 5.34 2.12
C TRP A 267 8.26 5.00 3.03
N ALA A 268 8.77 6.00 3.76
CA ALA A 268 9.88 5.82 4.71
C ALA A 268 9.43 5.11 6.01
N TYR A 269 9.19 3.79 5.97
CA TYR A 269 8.63 2.99 7.08
C TYR A 269 9.42 3.13 8.38
N ALA A 270 10.75 3.04 8.31
CA ALA A 270 11.60 3.19 9.48
C ALA A 270 11.43 4.56 10.17
N ALA A 271 11.20 5.63 9.39
CA ALA A 271 11.07 6.98 9.90
C ALA A 271 9.76 7.17 10.68
N PHE A 272 8.61 6.97 10.04
CA PHE A 272 7.33 7.26 10.69
C PHE A 272 6.95 6.24 11.77
N LEU A 273 7.32 4.96 11.61
CA LEU A 273 7.16 3.96 12.67
C LEU A 273 8.08 4.28 13.85
N GLY A 274 9.28 4.77 13.57
CA GLY A 274 10.22 5.24 14.60
C GLY A 274 9.66 6.39 15.42
N ASP A 275 8.97 7.34 14.79
CA ASP A 275 8.31 8.44 15.48
C ASP A 275 7.08 7.99 16.28
N LEU A 276 6.29 7.05 15.73
CA LEU A 276 5.16 6.45 16.42
C LEU A 276 5.57 5.66 17.67
N THR A 277 6.60 4.83 17.57
CA THR A 277 7.09 4.02 18.71
C THR A 277 7.74 4.88 19.80
N LYS A 278 8.43 5.97 19.43
CA LYS A 278 8.96 6.97 20.39
C LYS A 278 7.85 7.78 21.06
N ASN A 279 6.75 8.05 20.35
CA ASN A 279 5.62 8.81 20.87
C ASN A 279 4.25 8.18 20.57
N PRO A 280 3.89 7.06 21.25
CA PRO A 280 2.60 6.38 21.00
C PRO A 280 1.38 7.20 21.44
N ALA A 281 1.58 8.32 22.15
CA ALA A 281 0.53 9.27 22.51
C ALA A 281 0.14 10.20 21.35
N MET A 282 0.85 10.17 20.22
CA MET A 282 0.49 10.95 19.04
C MET A 282 -0.86 10.49 18.47
N GLY A 283 -1.57 11.39 17.79
CA GLY A 283 -2.83 11.08 17.10
C GLY A 283 -2.63 10.87 15.61
N GLY A 284 -3.68 10.48 14.90
CA GLY A 284 -3.64 10.20 13.46
C GLY A 284 -3.13 11.36 12.62
N ALA A 285 -3.45 12.61 12.96
CA ALA A 285 -2.91 13.78 12.26
C ALA A 285 -1.38 13.87 12.33
N ALA A 286 -0.82 13.55 13.50
CA ALA A 286 0.62 13.61 13.71
C ALA A 286 1.32 12.45 13.02
N LEU A 287 0.71 11.25 13.01
CA LEU A 287 1.20 10.12 12.23
C LEU A 287 1.13 10.41 10.72
N ALA A 288 0.02 10.96 10.23
CA ALA A 288 -0.15 11.34 8.83
C ALA A 288 0.90 12.37 8.38
N ASN A 289 1.14 13.41 9.19
CA ASN A 289 2.20 14.37 8.92
C ASN A 289 3.58 13.70 8.96
N SER A 290 3.82 12.77 9.88
CA SER A 290 5.10 12.05 9.96
C SER A 290 5.37 11.27 8.67
N ILE A 291 4.37 10.59 8.11
CA ILE A 291 4.48 9.88 6.84
C ILE A 291 4.85 10.88 5.72
N VAL A 292 4.05 11.93 5.54
CA VAL A 292 4.25 12.93 4.48
C VAL A 292 5.58 13.69 4.62
N ASP A 293 5.97 14.09 5.83
CA ASP A 293 7.21 14.83 6.09
C ASP A 293 8.47 13.94 5.96
N SER A 294 8.31 12.61 6.03
CA SER A 294 9.40 11.64 5.88
C SER A 294 9.56 11.08 4.47
N TYR A 295 8.51 11.18 3.65
CA TYR A 295 8.41 10.59 2.32
C TYR A 295 9.65 10.86 1.47
N ILE A 296 10.32 9.79 1.02
CA ILE A 296 11.59 9.75 0.28
C ILE A 296 12.80 10.28 1.09
N ASP A 297 12.68 11.46 1.71
CA ASP A 297 13.77 12.19 2.36
C ASP A 297 14.43 11.43 3.53
N GLN A 298 13.67 10.58 4.22
CA GLN A 298 14.11 9.86 5.41
C GLN A 298 14.05 8.33 5.27
N ASP A 299 13.77 7.86 4.06
CA ASP A 299 13.78 6.45 3.72
C ASP A 299 15.14 5.80 4.00
N HIS A 300 15.17 4.57 4.51
CA HIS A 300 16.42 3.94 4.93
C HIS A 300 17.35 3.68 3.73
N GLN A 301 16.80 3.27 2.58
CA GLN A 301 17.55 3.12 1.34
C GLN A 301 18.07 4.45 0.81
N ILE A 302 17.52 5.59 1.24
CA ILE A 302 18.04 6.92 0.88
C ILE A 302 19.06 7.44 1.90
N VAL A 303 18.84 7.29 3.20
CA VAL A 303 19.70 7.94 4.21
C VAL A 303 20.92 7.12 4.60
N ASP A 304 20.86 5.78 4.51
CA ASP A 304 22.00 4.91 4.81
C ASP A 304 22.94 4.76 3.60
N ASP A 305 24.25 4.94 3.81
CA ASP A 305 25.23 4.93 2.72
C ASP A 305 25.34 3.57 2.02
N LYS A 306 25.19 2.46 2.77
CA LYS A 306 25.28 1.10 2.21
C LYS A 306 24.01 0.77 1.45
N MET A 307 22.84 1.07 2.01
CA MET A 307 21.56 0.80 1.36
C MET A 307 21.37 1.67 0.14
N ARG A 308 21.75 2.95 0.21
CA ARG A 308 21.73 3.86 -0.94
C ARG A 308 22.60 3.38 -2.09
N ALA A 309 23.77 2.81 -1.82
CA ALA A 309 24.60 2.25 -2.87
C ALA A 309 23.92 1.09 -3.61
N LYS A 310 23.19 0.21 -2.90
CA LYS A 310 22.42 -0.88 -3.51
C LYS A 310 21.24 -0.36 -4.32
N TYR A 311 20.48 0.58 -3.75
CA TYR A 311 19.35 1.20 -4.44
C TYR A 311 19.78 1.85 -5.76
N ILE A 312 20.89 2.59 -5.75
CA ILE A 312 21.46 3.21 -6.96
C ILE A 312 21.83 2.14 -8.01
N GLU A 313 22.52 1.08 -7.58
CA GLU A 313 22.96 0.00 -8.47
C GLU A 313 21.75 -0.69 -9.13
N ARG A 314 20.68 -0.96 -8.35
CA ARG A 314 19.44 -1.57 -8.83
C ARG A 314 18.67 -0.64 -9.77
N MET A 315 18.40 0.60 -9.36
CA MET A 315 17.48 1.50 -10.09
C MET A 315 18.10 2.20 -11.29
N TYR A 316 19.37 2.57 -11.20
CA TYR A 316 20.01 3.43 -12.19
C TYR A 316 21.01 2.71 -13.09
N ASP A 317 21.24 1.40 -12.89
CA ASP A 317 22.31 0.61 -13.54
C ASP A 317 23.64 1.40 -13.47
N TYR A 318 23.89 2.00 -12.30
CA TYR A 318 24.96 2.98 -12.08
C TYR A 318 25.92 2.48 -11.00
N ASP A 319 27.18 2.27 -11.38
CA ASP A 319 28.25 1.77 -10.51
C ASP A 319 28.99 2.88 -9.72
N GLY A 320 28.46 4.11 -9.77
CA GLY A 320 29.03 5.27 -9.08
C GLY A 320 28.27 5.66 -7.82
N THR A 321 28.63 6.79 -7.23
CA THR A 321 28.00 7.28 -6.00
C THR A 321 27.06 8.44 -6.31
N MET A 322 25.82 8.37 -5.82
CA MET A 322 24.91 9.51 -5.71
C MET A 322 24.70 9.84 -4.24
N SER A 323 24.69 11.13 -3.92
CA SER A 323 24.29 11.61 -2.60
C SER A 323 22.78 11.48 -2.41
N ALA A 324 22.30 11.39 -1.16
CA ALA A 324 20.87 11.39 -0.87
C ALA A 324 20.12 12.54 -1.56
N LYS A 325 20.71 13.74 -1.54
CA LYS A 325 20.14 14.92 -2.19
C LYS A 325 20.04 14.80 -3.72
N GLU A 326 20.95 14.06 -4.36
CA GLU A 326 20.88 13.83 -5.80
C GLU A 326 19.78 12.84 -6.14
N ILE A 327 19.58 11.78 -5.34
CA ILE A 327 18.47 10.82 -5.54
C ILE A 327 17.12 11.49 -5.31
N ILE A 328 16.95 12.19 -4.18
CA ILE A 328 15.74 12.96 -3.84
C ILE A 328 15.35 13.97 -4.94
N ALA A 329 16.30 14.41 -5.77
CA ALA A 329 16.01 15.35 -6.85
C ALA A 329 15.62 14.68 -8.18
N GLU A 330 15.85 13.37 -8.31
CA GLU A 330 15.48 12.55 -9.46
C GLU A 330 14.12 11.85 -9.23
N GLU A 331 13.80 11.51 -7.97
CA GLU A 331 12.46 11.09 -7.51
C GLU A 331 11.48 12.27 -7.38
#